data_AF-A0A0F6MRS8-F1
#
_entry.id   AF-A0A0F6MRS8-F1
#
_cell.length_a   1.000
_cell.length_b   1.000
_cell.length_c   1.000
_cell.angle_alpha   90.00
_cell.angle_beta   90.00
_cell.angle_gamma   90.00
#
_symmetry.space_group_name_H-M   'P 1'
#
loop_
_entity.id
_entity.type
_entity.pdbx_description
1 polymer ?
#
loop_
_entity_poly.entity_id
_entity_poly.type
_entity_poly.pdbx_seq_one_letter_code
_entity_poly.pdbx_strand_id
1 'polypeptide(L)'
;MKKNYKLLILMSILVPLLFASCASKQKTQDIPPEPKVEEVKAPDVEKEDPKQEDVKPEVPKTDPLLANLKLFQGENGKVNKARKKAVELGADEAYPDFFNAADDVKQTADTAAETGNLKEAIAKYDEAVIKYETLSNLMSSAALRTEIEANGFAAYSPSDYADAERFSINTVDHYPLDYKMAKESSEDALKLYKKVVNKGYFEFAKTAKDSAKESKYYCDSIKVARSRKEEYNNAVKTYNRGKSAADKADYKEAYMSYDEAAKLFAKLYVEVSLKRAEAERAMAEAAKRQQESSDLALEADKEAPLTEGGEGFTEGDLDLQNLSTPQTGAPVENINTKGDAPANTENNQTTTEGGK
;
A
#
# COMPACT_ATOMS: atom_id res chain seq x y z
N MET A 1 40.35 1.54 2.05
CA MET A 1 40.40 3.02 2.06
C MET A 1 39.38 3.50 3.09
N LYS A 2 39.85 4.06 4.22
CA LYS A 2 39.02 4.52 5.33
C LYS A 2 38.80 6.03 5.18
N LYS A 3 37.55 6.50 5.15
CA LYS A 3 37.25 7.93 5.29
C LYS A 3 36.30 8.13 6.45
N ASN A 4 36.87 8.65 7.52
CA ASN A 4 36.21 9.20 8.69
C ASN A 4 35.66 10.58 8.33
N TYR A 5 34.43 10.89 8.73
CA TYR A 5 34.02 12.28 8.90
C TYR A 5 33.39 12.46 10.28
N LYS A 6 34.10 13.25 11.09
CA LYS A 6 33.70 13.76 12.40
C LYS A 6 32.72 14.93 12.21
N LEU A 7 31.68 14.92 13.03
CA LEU A 7 31.21 16.00 13.90
C LEU A 7 31.07 17.43 13.32
N LEU A 8 29.84 17.95 13.28
CA LEU A 8 29.58 19.37 13.53
C LEU A 8 28.24 19.57 14.23
N ILE A 9 28.35 19.82 15.53
CA ILE A 9 27.31 20.26 16.47
C ILE A 9 27.04 21.74 16.18
N LEU A 10 25.77 22.14 16.08
CA LEU A 10 25.39 23.53 16.24
C LEU A 10 24.08 23.65 17.02
N MET A 11 24.27 23.96 18.30
CA MET A 11 23.31 24.48 19.26
C MET A 11 22.65 25.77 18.77
N SER A 12 21.33 25.88 18.92
CA SER A 12 20.70 27.19 19.04
C SER A 12 19.52 27.12 20.02
N ILE A 13 19.83 27.54 21.25
CA ILE A 13 18.91 27.85 22.33
C ILE A 13 18.42 29.28 22.12
N LEU A 14 17.10 29.51 22.07
CA LEU A 14 16.51 30.74 22.59
C LEU A 14 15.01 30.54 22.89
N VAL A 15 14.70 30.48 24.18
CA VAL A 15 13.41 30.76 24.82
C VAL A 15 13.59 32.15 25.44
N PRO A 16 12.59 33.08 25.45
CA PRO A 16 11.72 33.16 26.63
C PRO A 16 10.33 33.84 26.54
N LEU A 17 9.52 33.51 27.57
CA LEU A 17 8.53 34.32 28.31
C LEU A 17 7.05 34.42 27.85
N LEU A 18 6.22 33.74 28.67
CA LEU A 18 5.07 34.23 29.47
C LEU A 18 3.91 34.98 28.79
N PHE A 19 2.69 34.42 28.95
CA PHE A 19 1.59 35.09 29.65
C PHE A 19 0.73 34.08 30.42
N ALA A 20 0.33 34.51 31.62
CA ALA A 20 -0.45 33.79 32.63
C ALA A 20 -1.93 34.24 32.66
N SER A 21 -2.74 33.52 33.47
CA SER A 21 -4.02 33.91 34.11
C SER A 21 -5.32 33.73 33.30
N CYS A 22 -6.15 32.70 33.58
CA CYS A 22 -7.29 32.60 34.57
C CYS A 22 -8.58 33.30 34.09
N ALA A 23 -9.84 32.85 34.28
CA ALA A 23 -10.50 31.72 34.96
C ALA A 23 -12.02 31.73 34.60
N SER A 24 -12.80 30.78 35.16
CA SER A 24 -14.27 30.77 35.39
C SER A 24 -15.11 29.98 34.35
N LYS A 25 -15.94 28.96 34.65
CA LYS A 25 -16.51 28.38 35.88
C LYS A 25 -16.98 26.94 35.59
N GLN A 26 -16.73 26.00 36.50
CA GLN A 26 -17.39 24.69 36.58
C GLN A 26 -18.68 24.77 37.43
N LYS A 27 -19.63 23.88 37.17
CA LYS A 27 -20.66 23.48 38.14
C LYS A 27 -20.67 21.95 38.24
N THR A 28 -20.16 21.46 39.36
CA THR A 28 -20.20 20.08 39.85
C THR A 28 -21.55 19.83 40.52
N GLN A 29 -22.04 18.59 40.46
CA GLN A 29 -22.91 18.07 41.51
C GLN A 29 -22.57 16.60 41.77
N ASP A 30 -22.26 16.32 43.03
CA ASP A 30 -21.79 15.05 43.59
C ASP A 30 -22.92 14.02 43.84
N ILE A 31 -22.63 12.78 43.43
CA ILE A 31 -22.64 11.43 44.09
C ILE A 31 -23.32 11.22 45.50
N PRO A 32 -23.49 9.96 46.00
CA PRO A 32 -24.59 8.97 45.94
C PRO A 32 -25.20 8.66 47.34
N PRO A 33 -26.02 7.59 47.61
CA PRO A 33 -25.50 6.20 47.84
C PRO A 33 -26.48 5.02 47.53
N GLU A 34 -25.96 3.79 47.36
CA GLU A 34 -26.69 2.50 47.57
C GLU A 34 -26.83 2.23 49.11
N PRO A 35 -27.48 1.18 49.72
CA PRO A 35 -27.98 -0.13 49.21
C PRO A 35 -29.28 -0.70 49.94
N LYS A 36 -29.59 -1.99 49.70
CA LYS A 36 -30.16 -3.04 50.62
C LYS A 36 -31.55 -3.68 50.32
N VAL A 37 -31.44 -4.99 50.05
CA VAL A 37 -32.19 -6.21 50.48
C VAL A 37 -33.35 -6.07 51.48
N GLU A 38 -34.46 -6.77 51.20
CA GLU A 38 -35.44 -7.43 52.11
C GLU A 38 -36.43 -8.27 51.24
N GLU A 39 -37.23 -9.23 51.71
CA GLU A 39 -37.06 -10.45 52.51
C GLU A 39 -38.34 -11.31 52.27
N VAL A 40 -38.15 -12.62 52.08
CA VAL A 40 -39.00 -13.82 52.36
C VAL A 40 -40.54 -13.70 52.60
N LYS A 41 -41.33 -14.54 51.88
CA LYS A 41 -42.30 -15.50 52.48
C LYS A 41 -42.86 -16.54 51.50
N ALA A 42 -42.64 -17.82 51.82
CA ALA A 42 -43.39 -19.03 51.39
C ALA A 42 -44.65 -19.21 52.31
N PRO A 43 -45.55 -20.22 52.20
CA PRO A 43 -45.45 -21.60 51.67
C PRO A 43 -46.61 -21.94 50.67
N ASP A 44 -46.86 -23.13 50.12
CA ASP A 44 -46.93 -24.47 50.71
C ASP A 44 -47.27 -25.56 49.65
N VAL A 45 -47.04 -26.83 50.03
CA VAL A 45 -47.59 -28.11 49.53
C VAL A 45 -46.96 -28.80 48.31
N GLU A 46 -45.89 -29.56 48.60
CA GLU A 46 -45.82 -31.04 48.58
C GLU A 46 -46.55 -31.85 47.49
N LYS A 47 -45.78 -32.65 46.76
CA LYS A 47 -46.08 -34.05 46.36
C LYS A 47 -44.78 -34.81 46.02
N GLU A 48 -44.42 -35.76 46.87
CA GLU A 48 -43.60 -36.96 46.58
C GLU A 48 -44.31 -37.81 45.50
N ASP A 49 -43.75 -38.63 44.62
CA ASP A 49 -42.53 -39.46 44.49
C ASP A 49 -42.51 -39.95 43.00
N PRO A 50 -41.56 -40.75 42.43
CA PRO A 50 -40.39 -41.39 43.01
C PRO A 50 -39.07 -41.22 42.20
N LYS A 51 -37.96 -41.53 42.89
CA LYS A 51 -36.59 -41.68 42.39
C LYS A 51 -36.48 -42.47 41.08
N GLN A 52 -35.80 -41.85 40.11
CA GLN A 52 -35.12 -42.52 39.02
C GLN A 52 -33.61 -42.30 39.23
N GLU A 53 -32.87 -43.38 39.51
CA GLU A 53 -31.41 -43.38 39.51
C GLU A 53 -30.91 -43.17 38.08
N ASP A 54 -30.73 -41.90 37.70
CA ASP A 54 -29.95 -41.56 36.52
C ASP A 54 -28.46 -41.61 36.88
N VAL A 55 -27.85 -42.76 36.60
CA VAL A 55 -26.40 -42.86 36.42
C VAL A 55 -26.04 -42.09 35.15
N LYS A 56 -25.87 -40.77 35.26
CA LYS A 56 -25.29 -39.95 34.20
C LYS A 56 -23.76 -39.96 34.36
N PRO A 57 -22.99 -40.17 33.27
CA PRO A 57 -21.56 -40.44 33.33
C PRO A 57 -20.81 -39.30 34.01
N GLU A 58 -19.84 -39.62 34.87
CA GLU A 58 -18.77 -38.68 35.20
C GLU A 58 -18.10 -38.25 33.90
N VAL A 59 -18.47 -37.07 33.40
CA VAL A 59 -17.60 -36.32 32.49
C VAL A 59 -16.28 -36.19 33.24
N PRO A 60 -15.15 -36.68 32.69
CA PRO A 60 -13.87 -36.51 33.35
C PRO A 60 -13.69 -35.01 33.58
N LYS A 61 -13.74 -34.57 34.85
CA LYS A 61 -13.33 -33.22 35.23
C LYS A 61 -11.85 -33.14 34.88
N THR A 62 -11.56 -32.69 33.67
CA THR A 62 -10.21 -32.44 33.22
C THR A 62 -9.67 -31.39 34.18
N ASP A 63 -8.58 -31.71 34.87
CA ASP A 63 -7.93 -30.79 35.81
C ASP A 63 -7.78 -29.42 35.12
N PRO A 64 -8.33 -28.33 35.69
CA PRO A 64 -8.23 -26.98 35.12
C PRO A 64 -6.79 -26.58 34.75
N LEU A 65 -5.79 -27.05 35.51
CA LEU A 65 -4.38 -26.82 35.19
C LEU A 65 -3.95 -27.56 33.93
N LEU A 66 -4.38 -28.81 33.77
CA LEU A 66 -4.07 -29.60 32.58
C LEU A 66 -4.74 -29.03 31.31
N ALA A 67 -5.96 -28.50 31.45
CA ALA A 67 -6.64 -27.80 30.37
C ALA A 67 -5.89 -26.50 29.97
N ASN A 68 -5.41 -25.74 30.96
CA ASN A 68 -4.62 -24.53 30.71
C ASN A 68 -3.26 -24.84 30.07
N LEU A 69 -2.56 -25.86 30.56
CA LEU A 69 -1.27 -26.30 30.00
C LEU A 69 -1.36 -26.61 28.50
N LYS A 70 -2.46 -27.25 28.06
CA LYS A 70 -2.71 -27.55 26.64
C LYS A 70 -2.84 -26.31 25.75
N LEU A 71 -3.11 -25.12 26.32
CA LEU A 71 -3.12 -23.86 25.54
C LEU A 71 -1.70 -23.42 25.15
N PHE A 72 -0.70 -23.78 25.95
CA PHE A 72 0.70 -23.46 25.69
C PHE A 72 1.37 -24.49 24.80
N GLN A 73 1.07 -25.77 25.03
CA GLN A 73 1.71 -26.91 24.37
C GLN A 73 1.13 -27.27 22.99
N GLY A 74 1.82 -28.16 22.28
CA GLY A 74 1.45 -28.65 20.96
C GLY A 74 1.92 -27.73 19.84
N GLU A 75 1.86 -28.22 18.60
CA GLU A 75 2.34 -27.48 17.42
C GLU A 75 1.66 -26.11 17.27
N ASN A 76 0.37 -26.03 17.61
CA ASN A 76 -0.44 -24.82 17.56
C ASN A 76 -0.58 -24.09 18.92
N GLY A 77 0.19 -24.50 19.92
CA GLY A 77 0.21 -23.88 21.24
C GLY A 77 0.81 -22.48 21.22
N LYS A 78 0.51 -21.67 22.25
CA LYS A 78 0.97 -20.28 22.36
C LYS A 78 2.50 -20.15 22.25
N VAL A 79 3.26 -21.02 22.92
CA VAL A 79 4.73 -20.91 22.95
C VAL A 79 5.35 -21.16 21.58
N ASN A 80 4.88 -22.17 20.85
CA ASN A 80 5.39 -22.50 19.52
C ASN A 80 4.99 -21.46 18.48
N LYS A 81 3.78 -20.87 18.59
CA LYS A 81 3.36 -19.73 17.76
C LYS A 81 4.24 -18.51 18.00
N ALA A 82 4.50 -18.15 19.25
CA ALA A 82 5.35 -17.02 19.60
C ALA A 82 6.79 -17.23 19.11
N ARG A 83 7.37 -18.42 19.36
CA ARG A 83 8.70 -18.81 18.86
C ARG A 83 8.78 -18.75 17.33
N LYS A 84 7.82 -19.36 16.63
CA LYS A 84 7.77 -19.35 15.16
C LYS A 84 7.72 -17.93 14.60
N LYS A 85 6.87 -17.08 15.16
CA LYS A 85 6.80 -15.66 14.77
C LYS A 85 8.13 -14.94 14.97
N ALA A 86 8.81 -15.19 16.09
CA ALA A 86 10.12 -14.59 16.36
C ALA A 86 11.16 -15.02 15.31
N VAL A 87 11.20 -16.31 14.95
CA VAL A 87 12.06 -16.83 13.87
C VAL A 87 11.70 -16.26 12.50
N GLU A 88 10.41 -16.19 12.15
CA GLU A 88 9.95 -15.61 10.89
C GLU A 88 10.35 -14.13 10.74
N LEU A 89 10.53 -13.43 11.86
CA LEU A 89 11.02 -12.06 11.91
C LEU A 89 12.55 -11.96 12.03
N GLY A 90 13.28 -13.09 12.06
CA GLY A 90 14.75 -13.16 12.12
C GLY A 90 15.35 -12.90 13.51
N ALA A 91 14.57 -13.08 14.58
CA ALA A 91 15.06 -12.80 15.94
C ALA A 91 16.15 -13.77 16.42
N ASP A 92 16.12 -15.01 15.95
CA ASP A 92 17.13 -16.04 16.23
C ASP A 92 18.50 -15.70 15.65
N GLU A 93 18.53 -15.00 14.51
CA GLU A 93 19.76 -14.50 13.91
C GLU A 93 20.23 -13.17 14.49
N ALA A 94 19.29 -12.24 14.73
CA ALA A 94 19.60 -10.89 15.22
C ALA A 94 19.94 -10.84 16.72
N TYR A 95 19.29 -11.70 17.52
CA TYR A 95 19.44 -11.77 18.97
C TYR A 95 19.61 -13.22 19.45
N PRO A 96 20.65 -13.95 18.99
CA PRO A 96 20.80 -15.38 19.26
C PRO A 96 20.85 -15.70 20.76
N ASP A 97 21.56 -14.89 21.55
CA ASP A 97 21.68 -15.12 23.00
C ASP A 97 20.32 -14.96 23.71
N PHE A 98 19.52 -13.95 23.33
CA PHE A 98 18.19 -13.74 23.91
C PHE A 98 17.20 -14.81 23.47
N PHE A 99 17.29 -15.23 22.20
CA PHE A 99 16.47 -16.28 21.65
C PHE A 99 16.76 -17.62 22.35
N ASN A 100 18.04 -17.97 22.52
CA ASN A 100 18.45 -19.16 23.27
C ASN A 100 17.99 -19.10 24.73
N ALA A 101 18.08 -17.94 25.38
CA ALA A 101 17.56 -17.78 26.74
C ALA A 101 16.03 -18.00 26.83
N ALA A 102 15.27 -17.67 25.79
CA ALA A 102 13.84 -18.00 25.71
C ALA A 102 13.60 -19.50 25.49
N ASP A 103 14.45 -20.16 24.68
CA ASP A 103 14.44 -21.62 24.48
C ASP A 103 14.76 -22.38 25.79
N ASP A 104 15.72 -21.90 26.59
CA ASP A 104 16.05 -22.48 27.90
C ASP A 104 14.86 -22.41 28.89
N VAL A 105 14.15 -21.28 28.91
CA VAL A 105 12.94 -21.10 29.73
C VAL A 105 11.83 -22.06 29.26
N LYS A 106 11.66 -22.21 27.94
CA LYS A 106 10.72 -23.19 27.38
C LYS A 106 11.11 -24.62 27.76
N GLN A 107 12.38 -24.99 27.69
CA GLN A 107 12.86 -26.33 28.07
C GLN A 107 12.63 -26.61 29.57
N THR A 108 12.78 -25.59 30.41
CA THR A 108 12.42 -25.66 31.84
C THR A 108 10.93 -25.94 32.01
N ALA A 109 10.07 -25.28 31.21
CA ALA A 109 8.63 -25.52 31.21
C ALA A 109 8.27 -26.94 30.76
N ASP A 110 8.91 -27.44 29.70
CA ASP A 110 8.76 -28.80 29.19
C ASP A 110 9.08 -29.83 30.30
N THR A 111 10.22 -29.65 30.98
CA THR A 111 10.64 -30.52 32.09
C THR A 111 9.66 -30.49 33.27
N ALA A 112 9.16 -29.30 33.63
CA ALA A 112 8.17 -29.15 34.69
C ALA A 112 6.84 -29.84 34.33
N ALA A 113 6.44 -29.80 33.06
CA ALA A 113 5.24 -30.48 32.58
C ALA A 113 5.39 -32.01 32.66
N GLU A 114 6.53 -32.55 32.22
CA GLU A 114 6.82 -33.99 32.23
C GLU A 114 6.89 -34.56 33.66
N THR A 115 7.39 -33.79 34.60
CA THR A 115 7.48 -34.16 36.03
C THR A 115 6.18 -33.93 36.80
N GLY A 116 5.11 -33.45 36.14
CA GLY A 116 3.80 -33.21 36.74
C GLY A 116 3.69 -31.91 37.53
N ASN A 117 4.71 -31.03 37.51
CA ASN A 117 4.65 -29.71 38.13
C ASN A 117 3.91 -28.71 37.22
N LEU A 118 2.60 -28.90 37.06
CA LEU A 118 1.80 -28.18 36.06
C LEU A 118 1.78 -26.66 36.29
N LYS A 119 1.81 -26.19 37.55
CA LYS A 119 1.81 -24.76 37.87
C LYS A 119 3.10 -24.08 37.41
N GLU A 120 4.24 -24.71 37.68
CA GLU A 120 5.54 -24.20 37.24
C GLU A 120 5.65 -24.25 35.72
N ALA A 121 5.21 -25.34 35.08
CA ALA A 121 5.18 -25.46 33.63
C ALA A 121 4.41 -24.31 32.96
N ILE A 122 3.19 -24.04 33.43
CA ILE A 122 2.37 -22.93 32.91
C ILE A 122 3.09 -21.58 33.07
N ALA A 123 3.65 -21.31 34.26
CA ALA A 123 4.35 -20.06 34.52
C ALA A 123 5.58 -19.88 33.61
N LYS A 124 6.34 -20.95 33.39
CA LYS A 124 7.54 -20.92 32.53
C LYS A 124 7.20 -20.86 31.04
N TYR A 125 6.13 -21.51 30.59
CA TYR A 125 5.64 -21.31 29.23
C TYR A 125 5.18 -19.88 28.98
N ASP A 126 4.49 -19.25 29.94
CA ASP A 126 4.08 -17.86 29.84
C ASP A 126 5.29 -16.91 29.77
N GLU A 127 6.30 -17.14 30.62
CA GLU A 127 7.58 -16.42 30.56
C GLU A 127 8.26 -16.56 29.19
N ALA A 128 8.33 -17.79 28.63
CA ALA A 128 8.90 -18.03 27.31
C ALA A 128 8.11 -17.30 26.21
N VAL A 129 6.77 -17.34 26.26
CA VAL A 129 5.90 -16.60 25.32
C VAL A 129 6.23 -15.11 25.35
N ILE A 130 6.30 -14.51 26.54
CA ILE A 130 6.61 -13.09 26.69
C ILE A 130 7.99 -12.77 26.11
N LYS A 131 8.98 -13.60 26.38
CA LYS A 131 10.34 -13.45 25.85
C LYS A 131 10.38 -13.51 24.32
N TYR A 132 9.64 -14.42 23.68
CA TYR A 132 9.52 -14.47 22.22
C TYR A 132 8.74 -13.32 21.61
N GLU A 133 7.65 -12.89 22.26
CA GLU A 133 6.87 -11.73 21.80
C GLU A 133 7.67 -10.44 21.89
N THR A 134 8.48 -10.27 22.94
CA THR A 134 9.39 -9.14 23.12
C THR A 134 10.42 -9.09 21.98
N LEU A 135 11.00 -10.24 21.60
CA LEU A 135 11.90 -10.34 20.44
C LEU A 135 11.19 -10.01 19.13
N SER A 136 9.96 -10.50 18.94
CA SER A 136 9.14 -10.16 17.76
C SER A 136 8.87 -8.65 17.66
N ASN A 137 8.63 -7.99 18.80
CA ASN A 137 8.42 -6.55 18.87
C ASN A 137 9.70 -5.77 18.55
N LEU A 138 10.86 -6.23 19.02
CA LEU A 138 12.16 -5.65 18.65
C LEU A 138 12.40 -5.71 17.14
N MET A 139 12.22 -6.89 16.53
CA MET A 139 12.41 -7.04 15.08
C MET A 139 11.43 -6.19 14.27
N SER A 140 10.15 -6.16 14.68
CA SER A 140 9.15 -5.30 14.05
C SER A 140 9.48 -3.82 14.19
N SER A 141 9.99 -3.41 15.36
CA SER A 141 10.41 -2.03 15.64
C SER A 141 11.63 -1.63 14.81
N ALA A 142 12.62 -2.52 14.68
CA ALA A 142 13.78 -2.30 13.83
C ALA A 142 13.39 -2.10 12.35
N ALA A 143 12.47 -2.91 11.83
CA ALA A 143 11.96 -2.74 10.46
C ALA A 143 11.26 -1.38 10.27
N LEU A 144 10.41 -0.97 11.22
CA LEU A 144 9.76 0.34 11.19
C LEU A 144 10.76 1.49 11.32
N ARG A 145 11.79 1.33 12.15
CA ARG A 145 12.87 2.31 12.28
C ARG A 145 13.59 2.49 10.94
N THR A 146 13.94 1.41 10.25
CA THR A 146 14.52 1.48 8.89
C THR A 146 13.59 2.22 7.93
N GLU A 147 12.29 1.94 7.96
CA GLU A 147 11.30 2.64 7.13
C GLU A 147 11.24 4.15 7.47
N ILE A 148 11.30 4.51 8.75
CA ILE A 148 11.31 5.90 9.21
C ILE A 148 12.57 6.63 8.72
N GLU A 149 13.75 6.01 8.89
CA GLU A 149 15.03 6.60 8.49
C GLU A 149 15.12 6.75 6.97
N ALA A 150 14.71 5.74 6.20
CA ALA A 150 14.75 5.76 4.74
C ALA A 150 13.86 6.86 4.13
N ASN A 151 12.72 7.16 4.78
CA ASN A 151 11.77 8.17 4.30
C ASN A 151 11.87 9.52 5.03
N GLY A 152 12.77 9.65 6.00
CA GLY A 152 12.91 10.87 6.82
C GLY A 152 11.70 11.16 7.73
N PHE A 153 10.91 10.15 8.09
CA PHE A 153 9.67 10.34 8.85
C PHE A 153 9.87 10.85 10.28
N ALA A 154 11.07 10.68 10.85
CA ALA A 154 11.40 11.19 12.17
C ALA A 154 11.19 12.71 12.28
N ALA A 155 11.38 13.45 11.18
CA ALA A 155 11.18 14.90 11.15
C ALA A 155 9.72 15.32 11.39
N TYR A 156 8.75 14.44 11.12
CA TYR A 156 7.32 14.74 11.30
C TYR A 156 6.81 14.45 12.72
N SER A 157 7.55 13.65 13.50
CA SER A 157 7.26 13.45 14.92
C SER A 157 8.53 13.15 15.73
N PRO A 158 9.40 14.15 15.93
CA PRO A 158 10.73 13.94 16.51
C PRO A 158 10.68 13.48 17.98
N SER A 159 9.70 13.95 18.76
CA SER A 159 9.54 13.50 20.16
C SER A 159 9.11 12.04 20.23
N ASP A 160 8.09 11.64 19.46
CA ASP A 160 7.62 10.25 19.45
C ASP A 160 8.74 9.30 18.98
N TYR A 161 9.54 9.73 18.01
CA TYR A 161 10.68 8.95 17.52
C TYR A 161 11.76 8.79 18.60
N ALA A 162 12.15 9.89 19.27
CA ALA A 162 13.13 9.84 20.35
C ALA A 162 12.66 8.97 21.53
N ASP A 163 11.37 9.03 21.87
CA ASP A 163 10.78 8.16 22.89
C ASP A 163 10.79 6.69 22.44
N ALA A 164 10.48 6.39 21.17
CA ALA A 164 10.53 5.04 20.63
C ALA A 164 11.95 4.44 20.72
N GLU A 165 12.98 5.21 20.36
CA GLU A 165 14.38 4.79 20.48
C GLU A 165 14.74 4.48 21.95
N ARG A 166 14.33 5.35 22.89
CA ARG A 166 14.58 5.13 24.32
C ARG A 166 13.92 3.84 24.81
N PHE A 167 12.67 3.60 24.45
CA PHE A 167 11.97 2.37 24.83
C PHE A 167 12.60 1.14 24.18
N SER A 168 13.06 1.22 22.94
CA SER A 168 13.76 0.12 22.27
C SER A 168 15.07 -0.25 22.98
N ILE A 169 15.82 0.75 23.46
CA ILE A 169 17.04 0.52 24.26
C ILE A 169 16.66 -0.13 25.60
N ASN A 170 15.65 0.41 26.29
CA ASN A 170 15.18 -0.14 27.56
C ASN A 170 14.74 -1.60 27.43
N THR A 171 14.12 -2.00 26.31
CA THR A 171 13.78 -3.40 26.06
C THR A 171 15.00 -4.30 26.08
N VAL A 172 16.08 -3.91 25.38
CA VAL A 172 17.31 -4.70 25.30
C VAL A 172 17.98 -4.80 26.67
N ASP A 173 18.08 -3.68 27.38
CA ASP A 173 18.73 -3.61 28.70
C ASP A 173 18.00 -4.48 29.76
N HIS A 174 16.67 -4.49 29.72
CA HIS A 174 15.86 -5.23 30.70
C HIS A 174 15.59 -6.68 30.29
N TYR A 175 15.79 -7.08 29.03
CA TYR A 175 15.48 -8.44 28.57
C TYR A 175 16.05 -9.57 29.45
N PRO A 176 17.34 -9.53 29.86
CA PRO A 176 17.91 -10.56 30.74
C PRO A 176 17.60 -10.34 32.23
N LEU A 177 17.13 -9.16 32.64
CA LEU A 177 16.99 -8.76 34.04
C LEU A 177 15.53 -8.80 34.53
N ASP A 178 14.61 -8.28 33.73
CA ASP A 178 13.19 -8.17 33.99
C ASP A 178 12.43 -8.29 32.66
N TYR A 179 12.01 -9.51 32.33
CA TYR A 179 11.31 -9.81 31.09
C TYR A 179 9.94 -9.14 30.98
N LYS A 180 9.32 -8.73 32.10
CA LYS A 180 8.03 -8.03 32.09
C LYS A 180 8.23 -6.56 31.72
N MET A 181 9.23 -5.92 32.32
CA MET A 181 9.58 -4.55 31.94
C MET A 181 10.10 -4.47 30.50
N ALA A 182 10.85 -5.48 30.05
CA ALA A 182 11.30 -5.57 28.66
C ALA A 182 10.09 -5.67 27.70
N LYS A 183 9.09 -6.49 28.04
CA LYS A 183 7.84 -6.61 27.28
C LYS A 183 7.13 -5.27 27.16
N GLU A 184 6.86 -4.60 28.28
CA GLU A 184 6.18 -3.30 28.31
C GLU A 184 6.92 -2.27 27.46
N SER A 185 8.24 -2.16 27.64
CA SER A 185 9.08 -1.26 26.84
C SER A 185 9.02 -1.60 25.34
N SER A 186 8.95 -2.88 24.97
CA SER A 186 8.91 -3.29 23.57
C SER A 186 7.57 -2.95 22.89
N GLU A 187 6.48 -3.02 23.65
CA GLU A 187 5.14 -2.66 23.19
C GLU A 187 5.02 -1.15 22.99
N ASP A 188 5.59 -0.36 23.92
CA ASP A 188 5.63 1.10 23.81
C ASP A 188 6.52 1.56 22.65
N ALA A 189 7.71 0.97 22.46
CA ALA A 189 8.56 1.23 21.32
C ALA A 189 7.83 0.97 20.00
N LEU A 190 7.24 -0.23 19.85
CA LEU A 190 6.52 -0.64 18.65
C LEU A 190 5.34 0.30 18.34
N LYS A 191 4.58 0.68 19.37
CA LYS A 191 3.45 1.60 19.24
C LYS A 191 3.91 2.98 18.75
N LEU A 192 4.98 3.52 19.32
CA LEU A 192 5.50 4.83 18.94
C LEU A 192 6.11 4.82 17.53
N TYR A 193 6.88 3.79 17.15
CA TYR A 193 7.36 3.67 15.77
C TYR A 193 6.20 3.60 14.76
N LYS A 194 5.16 2.81 15.03
CA LYS A 194 3.95 2.77 14.19
C LYS A 194 3.29 4.15 14.07
N LYS A 195 3.23 4.91 15.16
CA LYS A 195 2.68 6.27 15.18
C LYS A 195 3.51 7.21 14.30
N VAL A 196 4.84 7.16 14.39
CA VAL A 196 5.76 7.96 13.56
C VAL A 196 5.60 7.62 12.07
N VAL A 197 5.60 6.32 11.72
CA VAL A 197 5.38 5.87 10.33
C VAL A 197 4.03 6.36 9.80
N ASN A 198 2.95 6.20 10.58
CA ASN A 198 1.62 6.63 10.16
C ASN A 198 1.55 8.14 9.95
N LYS A 199 2.22 8.93 10.81
CA LYS A 199 2.31 10.39 10.65
C LYS A 199 3.14 10.78 9.43
N GLY A 200 4.22 10.08 9.13
CA GLY A 200 5.02 10.29 7.92
C GLY A 200 4.20 10.05 6.65
N TYR A 201 3.52 8.90 6.56
CA TYR A 201 2.65 8.61 5.42
C TYR A 201 1.46 9.56 5.30
N PHE A 202 0.93 10.09 6.42
CA PHE A 202 -0.11 11.12 6.37
C PHE A 202 0.37 12.37 5.61
N GLU A 203 1.58 12.86 5.91
CA GLU A 203 2.14 14.03 5.21
C GLU A 203 2.45 13.72 3.74
N PHE A 204 3.00 12.54 3.44
CA PHE A 204 3.23 12.11 2.06
C PHE A 204 1.92 11.98 1.26
N ALA A 205 0.88 11.38 1.85
CA ALA A 205 -0.44 11.25 1.22
C ALA A 205 -1.07 12.61 0.93
N LYS A 206 -0.90 13.59 1.83
CA LYS A 206 -1.37 14.96 1.62
C LYS A 206 -0.72 15.59 0.39
N THR A 207 0.62 15.54 0.31
CA THR A 207 1.36 16.06 -0.85
C THR A 207 0.97 15.36 -2.15
N ALA A 208 0.96 14.02 -2.14
CA ALA A 208 0.60 13.22 -3.32
C ALA A 208 -0.82 13.50 -3.81
N LYS A 209 -1.77 13.70 -2.87
CA LYS A 209 -3.15 14.09 -3.21
C LYS A 209 -3.19 15.40 -3.97
N ASP A 210 -2.42 16.40 -3.55
CA ASP A 210 -2.37 17.70 -4.20
C ASP A 210 -1.69 17.61 -5.57
N SER A 211 -0.60 16.84 -5.71
CA SER A 211 0.01 16.53 -7.01
C SER A 211 -0.96 15.81 -7.97
N ALA A 212 -1.79 14.90 -7.46
CA ALA A 212 -2.78 14.20 -8.27
C ALA A 212 -3.89 15.15 -8.75
N LYS A 213 -4.36 16.07 -7.89
CA LYS A 213 -5.34 17.10 -8.28
C LYS A 213 -4.77 18.04 -9.34
N GLU A 214 -3.52 18.46 -9.18
CA GLU A 214 -2.85 19.32 -10.15
C GLU A 214 -2.69 18.62 -11.51
N SER A 215 -2.22 17.38 -11.52
CA SER A 215 -2.10 16.58 -12.74
C SER A 215 -3.44 16.36 -13.43
N LYS A 216 -4.50 16.12 -12.63
CA LYS A 216 -5.87 16.04 -13.13
C LYS A 216 -6.33 17.37 -13.74
N TYR A 217 -6.03 18.50 -13.10
CA TYR A 217 -6.34 19.83 -13.63
C TYR A 217 -5.72 20.05 -15.03
N TYR A 218 -4.47 19.67 -15.24
CA TYR A 218 -3.84 19.73 -16.56
C TYR A 218 -4.52 18.82 -17.59
N CYS A 219 -4.93 17.61 -17.20
CA CYS A 219 -5.73 16.75 -18.08
C CYS A 219 -7.06 17.41 -18.48
N ASP A 220 -7.73 18.03 -17.51
CA ASP A 220 -9.04 18.65 -17.71
C ASP A 220 -8.94 19.89 -18.62
N SER A 221 -7.86 20.68 -18.51
CA SER A 221 -7.66 21.88 -19.32
C SER A 221 -7.55 21.59 -20.82
N ILE A 222 -7.00 20.43 -21.20
CA ILE A 222 -6.93 19.97 -22.60
C ILE A 222 -8.03 18.95 -22.95
N LYS A 223 -9.01 18.75 -22.06
CA LYS A 223 -10.16 17.83 -22.24
C LYS A 223 -9.74 16.38 -22.54
N VAL A 224 -8.68 15.87 -21.88
CA VAL A 224 -8.18 14.48 -22.05
C VAL A 224 -9.29 13.45 -21.97
N ALA A 225 -10.25 13.62 -21.06
CA ALA A 225 -11.36 12.69 -20.86
C ALA A 225 -12.23 12.44 -22.11
N ARG A 226 -12.17 13.33 -23.12
CA ARG A 226 -12.90 13.16 -24.38
C ARG A 226 -12.23 12.19 -25.35
N SER A 227 -10.90 12.12 -25.34
CA SER A 227 -10.12 11.29 -26.27
C SER A 227 -9.54 10.03 -25.62
N ARG A 228 -9.37 10.03 -24.29
CA ARG A 228 -8.75 8.93 -23.51
C ARG A 228 -9.62 8.57 -22.30
N LYS A 229 -10.89 8.25 -22.55
CA LYS A 229 -11.92 8.08 -21.50
C LYS A 229 -11.59 6.96 -20.52
N GLU A 230 -11.16 5.81 -21.01
CA GLU A 230 -10.91 4.63 -20.17
C GLU A 230 -9.72 4.85 -19.24
N GLU A 231 -8.60 5.35 -19.78
CA GLU A 231 -7.39 5.60 -19.01
C GLU A 231 -7.59 6.74 -18.01
N TYR A 232 -8.31 7.79 -18.40
CA TYR A 232 -8.68 8.88 -17.49
C TYR A 232 -9.55 8.36 -16.33
N ASN A 233 -10.55 7.52 -16.62
CA ASN A 233 -11.40 6.93 -15.59
C ASN A 233 -10.62 5.98 -14.67
N ASN A 234 -9.62 5.27 -15.19
CA ASN A 234 -8.71 4.46 -14.37
C ASN A 234 -7.94 5.35 -13.38
N ALA A 235 -7.36 6.47 -13.83
CA ALA A 235 -6.68 7.43 -12.96
C ALA A 235 -7.62 8.00 -11.87
N VAL A 236 -8.86 8.33 -12.22
CA VAL A 236 -9.90 8.76 -11.26
C VAL A 236 -10.23 7.67 -10.24
N LYS A 237 -10.35 6.41 -10.67
CA LYS A 237 -10.61 5.27 -9.77
C LYS A 237 -9.46 5.11 -8.78
N THR A 238 -8.21 5.20 -9.22
CA THR A 238 -7.02 5.14 -8.37
C THR A 238 -7.00 6.29 -7.36
N TYR A 239 -7.31 7.52 -7.79
CA TYR A 239 -7.45 8.66 -6.87
C TYR A 239 -8.52 8.42 -5.79
N ASN A 240 -9.67 7.87 -6.18
CA ASN A 240 -10.76 7.57 -5.24
C ASN A 240 -10.42 6.43 -4.27
N ARG A 241 -9.59 5.47 -4.69
CA ARG A 241 -9.02 4.46 -3.78
C ARG A 241 -8.17 5.13 -2.69
N GLY A 242 -7.33 6.10 -3.07
CA GLY A 242 -6.55 6.89 -2.12
C GLY A 242 -7.43 7.66 -1.14
N LYS A 243 -8.55 8.23 -1.61
CA LYS A 243 -9.55 8.86 -0.74
C LYS A 243 -10.13 7.87 0.27
N SER A 244 -10.59 6.70 -0.18
CA SER A 244 -11.17 5.70 0.72
C SER A 244 -10.16 5.18 1.75
N ALA A 245 -8.88 5.04 1.37
CA ALA A 245 -7.82 4.64 2.29
C ALA A 245 -7.55 5.74 3.34
N ALA A 246 -7.48 7.01 2.93
CA ALA A 246 -7.32 8.14 3.84
C ALA A 246 -8.48 8.26 4.84
N ASP A 247 -9.72 8.03 4.40
CA ASP A 247 -10.91 8.03 5.27
C ASP A 247 -10.86 6.92 6.33
N LYS A 248 -10.10 5.85 6.09
CA LYS A 248 -9.84 4.74 7.03
C LYS A 248 -8.55 4.92 7.83
N ALA A 249 -7.87 6.06 7.70
CA ALA A 249 -6.54 6.33 8.25
C ALA A 249 -5.44 5.34 7.80
N ASP A 250 -5.63 4.65 6.66
CA ASP A 250 -4.58 3.87 6.01
C ASP A 250 -3.76 4.79 5.09
N TYR A 251 -2.89 5.58 5.70
CA TYR A 251 -2.18 6.63 4.98
C TYR A 251 -1.09 6.10 4.05
N LYS A 252 -0.56 4.89 4.29
CA LYS A 252 0.39 4.25 3.39
C LYS A 252 -0.28 3.91 2.06
N GLU A 253 -1.43 3.26 2.12
CA GLU A 253 -2.23 2.95 0.92
C GLU A 253 -2.77 4.24 0.26
N ALA A 254 -3.16 5.24 1.05
CA ALA A 254 -3.58 6.53 0.53
C ALA A 254 -2.48 7.22 -0.27
N TYR A 255 -1.27 7.28 0.27
CA TYR A 255 -0.09 7.82 -0.42
C TYR A 255 0.17 7.08 -1.72
N MET A 256 0.29 5.75 -1.69
CA MET A 256 0.55 4.94 -2.89
C MET A 256 -0.51 5.16 -3.97
N SER A 257 -1.78 5.21 -3.59
CA SER A 257 -2.88 5.44 -4.54
C SER A 257 -2.88 6.86 -5.11
N TYR A 258 -2.63 7.88 -4.29
CA TYR A 258 -2.58 9.26 -4.78
C TYR A 258 -1.36 9.51 -5.68
N ASP A 259 -0.19 9.00 -5.30
CA ASP A 259 1.04 9.10 -6.10
C ASP A 259 0.87 8.41 -7.47
N GLU A 260 0.28 7.21 -7.49
CA GLU A 260 -0.02 6.52 -8.74
C GLU A 260 -1.05 7.27 -9.59
N ALA A 261 -2.10 7.81 -8.98
CA ALA A 261 -3.07 8.63 -9.71
C ALA A 261 -2.41 9.88 -10.33
N ALA A 262 -1.49 10.53 -9.63
CA ALA A 262 -0.73 11.66 -10.17
C ALA A 262 0.10 11.25 -11.39
N LYS A 263 0.81 10.12 -11.32
CA LYS A 263 1.59 9.57 -12.44
C LYS A 263 0.71 9.25 -13.65
N LEU A 264 -0.44 8.63 -13.44
CA LEU A 264 -1.39 8.29 -14.50
C LEU A 264 -1.94 9.55 -15.20
N PHE A 265 -2.37 10.55 -14.43
CA PHE A 265 -2.82 11.82 -15.01
C PHE A 265 -1.69 12.55 -15.75
N ALA A 266 -0.50 12.66 -15.15
CA ALA A 266 0.64 13.33 -15.78
C ALA A 266 1.02 12.66 -17.11
N LYS A 267 1.07 11.32 -17.15
CA LYS A 267 1.31 10.56 -18.38
C LYS A 267 0.26 10.87 -19.45
N LEU A 268 -1.03 10.86 -19.09
CA LEU A 268 -2.11 11.15 -20.05
C LEU A 268 -2.03 12.58 -20.60
N TYR A 269 -1.72 13.55 -19.75
CA TYR A 269 -1.54 14.93 -20.16
C TYR A 269 -0.43 15.06 -21.22
N VAL A 270 0.73 14.44 -20.98
CA VAL A 270 1.86 14.47 -21.93
C VAL A 270 1.48 13.82 -23.25
N GLU A 271 0.92 12.61 -23.23
CA GLU A 271 0.55 11.87 -24.44
C GLU A 271 -0.48 12.64 -25.30
N VAL A 272 -1.50 13.23 -24.66
CA VAL A 272 -2.53 13.98 -25.39
C VAL A 272 -2.00 15.34 -25.87
N SER A 273 -1.17 16.02 -25.08
CA SER A 273 -0.56 17.30 -25.49
C SER A 273 0.31 17.13 -26.72
N LEU A 274 1.12 16.07 -26.78
CA LEU A 274 1.95 15.75 -27.94
C LEU A 274 1.10 15.51 -29.21
N LYS A 275 0.04 14.70 -29.09
CA LYS A 275 -0.87 14.43 -30.23
C LYS A 275 -1.60 15.69 -30.69
N ARG A 276 -1.95 16.59 -29.77
CA ARG A 276 -2.58 17.88 -30.13
C ARG A 276 -1.61 18.79 -30.86
N ALA A 277 -0.37 18.92 -30.38
CA ALA A 277 0.65 19.71 -31.05
C ALA A 277 0.95 19.17 -32.46
N GLU A 278 0.99 17.85 -32.63
CA GLU A 278 1.16 17.22 -33.94
C GLU A 278 -0.02 17.53 -34.88
N ALA A 279 -1.26 17.41 -34.40
CA ALA A 279 -2.45 17.75 -35.16
C ALA A 279 -2.51 19.23 -35.54
N GLU A 280 -2.17 20.13 -34.61
CA GLU A 280 -2.12 21.58 -34.84
C GLU A 280 -1.08 21.95 -35.90
N ARG A 281 0.11 21.33 -35.85
CA ARG A 281 1.14 21.49 -36.88
C ARG A 281 0.65 21.01 -38.25
N ALA A 282 0.01 19.84 -38.32
CA ALA A 282 -0.53 19.31 -39.57
C ALA A 282 -1.64 20.20 -40.15
N MET A 283 -2.53 20.74 -39.30
CA MET A 283 -3.57 21.68 -39.72
C MET A 283 -2.98 23.01 -40.22
N ALA A 284 -1.97 23.54 -39.54
CA ALA A 284 -1.29 24.76 -39.99
C ALA A 284 -0.59 24.56 -41.34
N GLU A 285 0.05 23.41 -41.54
CA GLU A 285 0.69 23.05 -42.81
C GLU A 285 -0.32 22.88 -43.95
N ALA A 286 -1.47 22.26 -43.68
CA ALA A 286 -2.57 22.13 -44.63
C ALA A 286 -3.17 23.49 -45.00
N ALA A 287 -3.41 24.36 -44.01
CA ALA A 287 -3.91 25.72 -44.24
C ALA A 287 -2.93 26.55 -45.08
N LYS A 288 -1.62 26.43 -44.83
CA LYS A 288 -0.59 27.09 -45.64
C LYS A 288 -0.63 26.64 -47.11
N ARG A 289 -0.71 25.33 -47.36
CA ARG A 289 -0.82 24.80 -48.74
C ARG A 289 -2.09 25.25 -49.43
N GLN A 290 -3.21 25.32 -48.71
CA GLN A 290 -4.47 25.82 -49.26
C GLN A 290 -4.35 27.30 -49.65
N GLN A 291 -3.69 28.11 -48.83
CA GLN A 291 -3.44 29.51 -49.15
C GLN A 291 -2.53 29.66 -50.38
N GLU A 292 -1.41 28.93 -50.42
CA GLU A 292 -0.49 28.93 -51.57
C GLU A 292 -1.19 28.52 -52.88
N SER A 293 -2.06 27.50 -52.81
CA SER A 293 -2.86 27.08 -53.96
C SER A 293 -3.87 28.14 -54.40
N SER A 294 -4.49 28.84 -53.45
CA SER A 294 -5.43 29.93 -53.74
C SER A 294 -4.73 31.13 -54.35
N ASP A 295 -3.56 31.51 -53.83
CA ASP A 295 -2.77 32.63 -54.32
C ASP A 295 -2.27 32.36 -55.74
N LEU A 296 -1.80 31.13 -56.02
CA LEU A 296 -1.40 30.70 -57.36
C LEU A 296 -2.55 30.74 -58.37
N ALA A 297 -3.75 30.30 -57.98
CA ALA A 297 -4.92 30.37 -58.85
C ALA A 297 -5.29 31.82 -59.20
N LEU A 298 -5.26 32.72 -58.22
CA LEU A 298 -5.49 34.16 -58.44
C LEU A 298 -4.42 34.81 -59.31
N GLU A 299 -3.16 34.36 -59.22
CA GLU A 299 -2.09 34.81 -60.10
C GLU A 299 -2.32 34.33 -61.55
N ALA A 300 -2.69 33.07 -61.73
CA ALA A 300 -3.03 32.52 -63.04
C ALA A 300 -4.21 33.26 -63.70
N ASP A 301 -5.26 33.59 -62.94
CA ASP A 301 -6.40 34.38 -63.44
C ASP A 301 -6.01 35.80 -63.88
N LYS A 302 -4.96 36.39 -63.29
CA LYS A 302 -4.44 37.71 -63.69
C LYS A 302 -3.57 37.62 -64.95
N GLU A 303 -2.77 36.57 -65.07
CA GLU A 303 -1.83 36.41 -66.19
C GLU A 303 -2.54 35.94 -67.47
N ALA A 304 -3.56 35.08 -67.35
CA ALA A 304 -4.36 34.59 -68.46
C ALA A 304 -5.87 34.80 -68.16
N PRO A 305 -6.36 36.05 -68.13
CA PRO A 305 -7.75 36.33 -67.84
C PRO A 305 -8.64 35.70 -68.91
N LEU A 306 -9.63 34.92 -68.48
CA LEU A 306 -10.61 34.33 -69.38
C LEU A 306 -11.37 35.45 -70.09
N THR A 307 -11.22 35.54 -71.41
CA THR A 307 -12.00 36.48 -72.24
C THR A 307 -13.45 35.99 -72.33
N GLU A 308 -14.43 36.89 -72.18
CA GLU A 308 -15.89 36.62 -72.24
C GLU A 308 -16.39 35.96 -73.56
N GLY A 309 -15.51 35.77 -74.54
CA GLY A 309 -15.80 35.07 -75.80
C GLY A 309 -14.72 34.06 -76.20
N GLY A 310 -13.91 33.57 -75.27
CA GLY A 310 -13.02 32.44 -75.55
C GLY A 310 -13.88 31.26 -75.95
N GLU A 311 -13.65 30.71 -77.15
CA GLU A 311 -14.33 29.53 -77.65
C GLU A 311 -14.23 28.44 -76.57
N GLY A 312 -15.29 28.29 -75.77
CA GLY A 312 -15.45 27.11 -74.95
C GLY A 312 -15.33 25.91 -75.87
N PHE A 313 -14.66 24.85 -75.40
CA PHE A 313 -14.52 23.59 -76.12
C PHE A 313 -15.75 23.36 -77.00
N THR A 314 -15.61 23.56 -78.30
CA THR A 314 -16.70 23.28 -79.23
C THR A 314 -17.13 21.85 -78.94
N GLU A 315 -18.44 21.59 -78.92
CA GLU A 315 -19.02 20.24 -78.93
C GLU A 315 -18.55 19.48 -80.19
N GLY A 316 -17.27 19.12 -80.23
CA GLY A 316 -16.70 18.14 -81.11
C GLY A 316 -16.57 16.90 -80.24
N ASP A 317 -17.56 16.02 -80.36
CA ASP A 317 -17.66 14.68 -79.80
C ASP A 317 -16.51 14.31 -78.84
N LEU A 318 -16.69 14.65 -77.56
CA LEU A 318 -15.98 13.91 -76.52
C LEU A 318 -16.51 12.48 -76.59
N ASP A 319 -15.76 11.61 -77.27
CA ASP A 319 -15.98 10.17 -77.30
C ASP A 319 -15.75 9.63 -75.87
N LEU A 320 -16.77 9.80 -75.03
CA LEU A 320 -16.90 9.16 -73.74
C LEU A 320 -17.09 7.67 -74.01
N GLN A 321 -15.98 6.97 -74.27
CA GLN A 321 -15.98 5.53 -74.24
C GLN A 321 -16.47 5.10 -72.86
N ASN A 322 -17.68 4.56 -72.90
CA ASN A 322 -18.42 4.05 -71.78
C ASN A 322 -17.70 2.81 -71.21
N LEU A 323 -16.77 3.02 -70.27
CA LEU A 323 -16.20 1.96 -69.44
C LEU A 323 -17.09 1.61 -68.25
N SER A 324 -18.42 1.74 -68.39
CA SER A 324 -19.37 1.16 -67.42
C SER A 324 -19.92 -0.17 -67.94
N THR A 325 -19.13 -1.22 -67.77
CA THR A 325 -19.67 -2.56 -67.45
C THR A 325 -18.88 -3.13 -66.28
N PRO A 326 -19.41 -3.04 -65.04
CA PRO A 326 -18.93 -3.88 -63.95
C PRO A 326 -19.54 -5.27 -64.15
N GLN A 327 -18.77 -6.21 -64.74
CA GLN A 327 -19.03 -7.63 -64.52
C GLN A 327 -18.44 -8.04 -63.17
N THR A 328 -19.32 -8.51 -62.30
CA THR A 328 -19.04 -9.16 -61.02
C THR A 328 -18.21 -10.43 -61.21
N GLY A 329 -17.10 -10.56 -60.46
CA GLY A 329 -16.30 -11.78 -60.45
C GLY A 329 -15.11 -11.80 -59.47
N ALA A 330 -15.39 -11.73 -58.16
CA ALA A 330 -14.64 -12.34 -57.03
C ALA A 330 -13.11 -12.03 -56.84
N PRO A 331 -12.53 -12.37 -55.67
CA PRO A 331 -11.97 -11.42 -54.71
C PRO A 331 -10.46 -11.16 -54.91
N VAL A 332 -10.00 -9.96 -54.58
CA VAL A 332 -8.56 -9.73 -54.32
C VAL A 332 -8.37 -9.63 -52.80
N GLU A 333 -7.95 -10.75 -52.23
CA GLU A 333 -7.40 -10.81 -50.88
C GLU A 333 -6.06 -10.05 -50.82
N ASN A 334 -6.01 -9.14 -49.86
CA ASN A 334 -4.89 -8.66 -49.05
C ASN A 334 -3.49 -9.27 -49.31
N ILE A 335 -2.52 -8.42 -49.70
CA ILE A 335 -1.09 -8.67 -49.41
C ILE A 335 -0.30 -7.36 -49.25
N ASN A 336 -0.11 -6.96 -48.00
CA ASN A 336 1.16 -6.71 -47.32
C ASN A 336 2.26 -5.91 -48.09
N THR A 337 2.46 -4.64 -47.73
CA THR A 337 3.74 -3.94 -47.97
C THR A 337 4.69 -4.16 -46.81
N LYS A 338 5.65 -5.08 -47.00
CA LYS A 338 6.94 -5.02 -46.30
C LYS A 338 8.05 -5.51 -47.22
N GLY A 339 8.98 -4.60 -47.52
CA GLY A 339 10.39 -4.95 -47.75
C GLY A 339 10.91 -4.65 -49.15
N ASP A 340 11.66 -3.55 -49.26
CA ASP A 340 12.83 -3.48 -50.12
C ASP A 340 14.08 -3.43 -49.22
N ALA A 341 14.83 -4.53 -49.22
CA ALA A 341 16.25 -4.56 -48.91
C ALA A 341 16.87 -5.66 -49.80
N PRO A 342 18.01 -5.42 -50.47
CA PRO A 342 18.49 -6.32 -51.51
C PRO A 342 19.56 -7.32 -51.05
N ALA A 343 19.74 -8.31 -51.92
CA ALA A 343 20.95 -9.07 -52.25
C ALA A 343 21.14 -10.47 -51.62
N ASN A 344 20.98 -11.45 -52.52
CA ASN A 344 21.55 -12.81 -52.57
C ASN A 344 22.97 -12.93 -51.98
N THR A 345 23.29 -14.08 -51.37
CA THR A 345 24.14 -15.12 -52.01
C THR A 345 24.02 -16.45 -51.24
N GLU A 346 24.01 -17.52 -52.02
CA GLU A 346 24.10 -18.96 -51.73
C GLU A 346 24.99 -19.34 -50.52
N ASN A 347 24.65 -20.41 -49.77
CA ASN A 347 25.10 -21.79 -50.05
C ASN A 347 24.95 -22.74 -48.83
N ASN A 348 24.76 -24.04 -49.14
CA ASN A 348 24.94 -25.26 -48.33
C ASN A 348 24.04 -25.54 -47.09
N GLN A 349 23.18 -26.57 -47.15
CA GLN A 349 23.47 -27.98 -46.82
C GLN A 349 23.93 -28.19 -45.36
N THR A 350 23.12 -28.83 -44.52
CA THR A 350 23.09 -30.29 -44.25
C THR A 350 22.46 -30.54 -42.86
N THR A 351 21.44 -31.42 -42.83
CA THR A 351 21.06 -32.38 -41.76
C THR A 351 21.07 -31.98 -40.28
N THR A 352 19.94 -32.19 -39.59
CA THR A 352 19.71 -33.40 -38.78
C THR A 352 18.27 -33.42 -38.26
N GLU A 353 17.46 -34.35 -38.78
CA GLU A 353 16.42 -35.01 -37.98
C GLU A 353 17.09 -35.99 -37.02
N GLY A 354 16.54 -36.18 -35.82
CA GLY A 354 16.85 -37.38 -35.05
C GLY A 354 16.58 -37.32 -33.56
N GLY A 355 15.30 -37.35 -33.18
CA GLY A 355 14.83 -38.35 -32.22
C GLY A 355 14.87 -38.05 -30.71
N LYS A 356 13.68 -38.26 -30.13
CA LYS A 356 13.37 -38.56 -28.71
C LYS A 356 13.48 -37.45 -27.68
#